data_AF-V4TEL3-F1
#
_entry.id   AF-V4TEL3-F1
#
_cell.length_a   1.000
_cell.length_b   1.000
_cell.length_c   1.000
_cell.angle_alpha   90.00
_cell.angle_beta   90.00
_cell.angle_gamma   90.00
#
_symmetry.space_group_name_H-M   'P 1'
#
loop_
_entity.id
_entity.type
_entity.pdbx_description
1 polymer ?
#
loop_
_entity_poly.entity_id
_entity_poly.type
_entity_poly.pdbx_seq_one_letter_code
_entity_poly.pdbx_strand_id
1 'polypeptide(L)' 'TATIPLLAAGDRKGVLVGGWKSKEDLNEPHVTENGRFAVMSTKKQSKNEFKFKSMGKGETKVISGTNY' A
#
# COMPACT_ATOMS: atom_id res chain seq x y z
N THR A 1 -23.40 8.53 -21.89
CA THR A 1 -23.00 8.66 -20.47
C THR A 1 -23.44 7.42 -19.73
N ALA A 2 -22.51 6.59 -19.25
CA ALA A 2 -22.86 5.37 -18.51
C ALA A 2 -22.84 5.68 -17.01
N THR A 3 -24.00 5.55 -16.36
CA THR A 3 -24.18 5.67 -14.92
C THR A 3 -23.80 4.34 -14.26
N ILE A 4 -22.87 4.37 -13.30
CA ILE A 4 -22.51 3.20 -12.49
C ILE A 4 -23.46 3.15 -11.29
N PRO A 5 -24.21 2.05 -11.07
CA PRO A 5 -25.09 1.94 -9.91
C PRO A 5 -24.25 1.73 -8.64
N LEU A 6 -24.62 2.45 -7.57
CA LEU A 6 -24.10 2.28 -6.22
C LEU A 6 -24.63 0.97 -5.64
N LEU A 7 -23.78 -0.06 -5.56
CA LEU A 7 -24.11 -1.33 -4.92
C LEU A 7 -24.03 -1.17 -3.39
N ALA A 8 -25.15 -1.40 -2.71
CA ALA A 8 -25.24 -1.47 -1.26
C ALA A 8 -24.32 -2.57 -0.70
N ALA A 9 -23.42 -2.20 0.22
CA ALA A 9 -22.50 -3.11 0.88
C ALA A 9 -23.21 -3.85 2.02
N GLY A 10 -23.67 -5.07 1.75
CA GLY A 10 -23.86 -6.06 2.81
C GLY A 10 -22.50 -6.62 3.24
N ASP A 11 -22.38 -7.03 4.51
CA ASP A 11 -21.19 -7.61 5.13
C ASP A 11 -20.63 -8.82 4.36
N ARG A 12 -19.84 -8.57 3.32
CA ARG A 12 -19.05 -9.58 2.64
C ARG A 12 -17.64 -9.49 3.18
N LYS A 13 -17.24 -10.45 4.01
CA LYS A 13 -15.83 -10.70 4.38
C LYS A 13 -15.04 -11.27 3.19
N GLY A 14 -15.04 -10.56 2.07
CA GLY A 14 -14.24 -10.85 0.88
C GLY A 14 -13.32 -9.67 0.62
N VAL A 15 -12.05 -9.95 0.30
CA VAL A 15 -11.10 -8.91 -0.13
C VAL A 15 -11.70 -8.21 -1.35
N LEU A 16 -12.03 -6.92 -1.19
CA LEU A 16 -12.50 -6.07 -2.28
C LEU A 16 -11.38 -5.95 -3.33
N VAL A 17 -11.50 -6.73 -4.41
CA VAL A 17 -10.56 -6.66 -5.54
C VAL A 17 -10.64 -5.24 -6.13
N GLY A 18 -9.48 -4.58 -6.26
CA GLY A 18 -9.37 -3.24 -6.84
C GLY A 18 -9.41 -2.06 -5.86
N GLY A 19 -9.83 -2.25 -4.61
CA GLY A 19 -9.82 -1.20 -3.57
C GLY A 19 -8.49 -1.11 -2.83
N TRP A 20 -8.14 0.09 -2.35
CA TRP A 20 -7.09 0.24 -1.34
C TRP A 20 -7.65 -0.17 0.03
N LYS A 21 -6.89 -0.98 0.76
CA LYS A 21 -7.21 -1.42 2.11
C LYS A 21 -6.05 -1.05 3.03
N SER A 22 -6.36 -0.42 4.16
CA SER A 22 -5.35 -0.10 5.17
C SER A 22 -4.61 -1.36 5.63
N LYS A 23 -3.28 -1.25 5.74
CA LYS A 23 -2.41 -2.26 6.34
C LYS A 23 -2.25 -1.94 7.82
N GLU A 24 -2.76 -2.83 8.66
CA GLU A 24 -2.83 -2.64 10.12
C GLU A 24 -1.47 -2.80 10.78
N ASP A 25 -0.75 -3.89 10.45
CA ASP A 25 0.60 -4.10 10.95
C ASP A 25 1.65 -3.62 9.93
N LEU A 26 2.31 -2.52 10.27
CA LEU A 26 3.39 -1.93 9.49
C LEU A 26 4.78 -2.45 9.90
N ASN A 27 4.86 -3.19 11.01
CA ASN A 27 6.10 -3.75 11.52
C ASN A 27 6.40 -5.14 10.95
N GLU A 28 5.49 -5.69 10.14
CA GLU A 28 5.75 -6.90 9.38
C GLU A 28 7.07 -6.75 8.59
N PRO A 29 7.98 -7.74 8.65
CA PRO A 29 9.31 -7.63 8.07
C PRO A 29 9.29 -7.21 6.59
N HIS A 30 8.35 -7.75 5.81
CA HIS A 30 8.22 -7.40 4.38
C HIS A 30 7.75 -5.95 4.15
N VAL A 31 6.84 -5.44 4.98
CA VAL A 31 6.35 -4.05 4.88
C VAL A 31 7.46 -3.06 5.23
N THR A 32 8.23 -3.38 6.28
CA THR A 32 9.39 -2.57 6.68
C THR A 32 10.47 -2.57 5.60
N GLU A 33 10.71 -3.72 4.96
CA GLU A 33 11.68 -3.83 3.87
C GLU A 33 11.27 -2.99 2.64
N ASN A 34 9.99 -2.97 2.29
CA ASN A 34 9.47 -2.12 1.20
C ASN A 34 9.73 -0.62 1.49
N GLY A 35 9.54 -0.19 2.74
CA GLY A 35 9.87 1.18 3.16
C GLY A 35 11.35 1.52 3.07
N ARG A 36 12.24 0.58 3.46
CA ARG A 36 13.70 0.74 3.34
C ARG A 36 14.12 0.82 1.88
N PHE A 37 13.56 -0.04 1.03
CA PHE A 37 13.82 -0.07 -0.40
C PHE A 37 13.47 1.28 -1.06
N ALA A 38 12.32 1.87 -0.72
CA ALA A 38 11.90 3.18 -1.24
C ALA A 38 12.86 4.32 -0.85
N VAL A 39 13.36 4.32 0.40
CA VAL A 39 14.35 5.30 0.85
C VAL A 39 15.69 5.11 0.11
N MET A 40 16.14 3.87 -0.04
CA MET A 40 17.39 3.54 -0.73
C MET A 40 17.34 3.89 -2.22
N SER A 41 16.23 3.59 -2.90
CA SER A 41 16.06 3.91 -4.32
C SER A 41 16.04 5.43 -4.55
N THR A 42 15.43 6.18 -3.65
CA THR A 42 15.46 7.65 -3.67
C THR A 42 16.86 8.21 -3.42
N LYS A 43 17.63 7.63 -2.49
CA LYS A 43 19.04 8.01 -2.26
C LYS A 43 19.89 7.77 -3.52
N LYS A 44 19.60 6.74 -4.31
CA LYS A 44 20.30 6.51 -5.59
C LYS A 44 20.00 7.59 -6.63
N GLN A 45 18.81 8.19 -6.59
CA GLN A 45 18.37 9.20 -7.57
C GLN A 45 18.57 10.65 -7.12
N SER A 46 18.78 10.88 -5.82
CA SER A 46 18.96 12.21 -5.24
C SER A 46 20.37 12.36 -4.65
N LYS A 47 20.94 13.57 -4.67
CA LYS A 47 22.21 13.86 -3.96
C LYS A 47 22.04 13.98 -2.44
N ASN A 48 20.88 13.59 -1.90
CA ASN A 48 20.51 13.77 -0.51
C ASN A 48 20.60 12.45 0.25
N GLU A 49 20.99 12.54 1.52
CA GLU A 49 21.03 11.37 2.40
C GLU A 49 19.72 11.19 3.15
N PHE A 50 18.88 10.28 2.66
CA PHE A 50 17.69 9.86 3.39
C PHE A 50 17.99 8.61 4.24
N LYS A 51 17.44 8.58 5.46
CA LYS A 51 17.50 7.42 6.37
C LYS A 51 16.09 6.97 6.66
N PHE A 52 15.85 5.66 6.56
CA PHE A 52 14.58 5.08 6.96
C PHE A 52 14.46 5.12 8.49
N LYS A 53 13.34 5.64 9.00
CA LYS A 53 13.05 5.71 10.45
C LYS A 53 11.95 4.73 10.85
N SER A 54 10.77 4.88 10.26
CA SER A 54 9.60 4.05 10.54
C SER A 54 8.51 4.28 9.49
N MET A 55 7.56 3.35 9.39
CA MET A 55 6.34 3.51 8.59
C MET A 55 5.26 4.24 9.41
N GLY A 56 4.59 5.22 8.81
CA GLY A 56 3.49 5.96 9.45
C GLY A 56 2.11 5.46 9.07
N LYS A 57 1.94 5.01 7.82
CA LYS A 57 0.72 4.44 7.24
C LYS A 57 1.12 3.45 6.14
N GLY A 58 0.22 2.53 5.83
CA GLY A 58 0.36 1.61 4.71
C GLY A 58 -1.00 1.19 4.20
N GLU A 59 -1.08 0.93 2.90
CA GLU A 59 -2.29 0.46 2.22
C GLU A 59 -1.89 -0.65 1.25
N THR A 60 -2.80 -1.56 0.97
CA THR A 60 -2.59 -2.63 0.00
C THR A 60 -3.73 -2.63 -1.00
N LYS A 61 -3.41 -3.00 -2.24
CA LYS A 61 -4.42 -3.14 -3.29
C LYS A 61 -4.15 -4.41 -4.08
N VAL A 62 -5.17 -5.26 -4.16
CA VAL A 62 -5.14 -6.48 -4.96
C VAL A 62 -5.49 -6.16 -6.41
N ILE A 63 -4.57 -6.50 -7.31
CA ILE A 63 -4.68 -6.42 -8.79
C ILE A 63 -4.30 -7.81 -9.37
N SER A 64 -3.64 -7.86 -10.53
CA SER A 64 -2.85 -9.05 -10.96
C SER A 64 -1.55 -9.18 -10.15
N GLY A 65 -1.67 -9.21 -8.82
CA GLY A 65 -0.58 -9.05 -7.85
C GLY A 65 -1.01 -8.20 -6.66
N THR A 66 -0.04 -7.67 -5.92
CA THR A 66 -0.30 -6.80 -4.76
C THR A 66 0.52 -5.52 -4.89
N ASN A 67 -0.16 -4.38 -4.89
CA ASN A 67 0.47 -3.10 -4.68
C ASN A 67 0.47 -2.79 -3.18
N TYR A 68 1.55 -2.13 -2.75
CA TYR A 68 1.81 -1.67 -1.38
C TYR A 68 2.08 -0.16 -1.38
#